data_AF-A0A8I1T2V8-F1
#
_entry.id   AF-A0A8I1T2V8-F1
#
_cell.length_a   1.000
_cell.length_b   1.000
_cell.length_c   1.000
_cell.angle_alpha   90.00
_cell.angle_beta   90.00
_cell.angle_gamma   90.00
#
_symmetry.space_group_name_H-M   'P 1'
#
loop_
_entity.id
_entity.type
_entity.pdbx_description
1 polymer ?
#
loop_
_entity_poly.entity_id
_entity_poly.type
_entity_poly.pdbx_seq_one_letter_code
_entity_poly.pdbx_strand_id
1 'polypeptide(L)'
;MDIEEQQVIEIVNRTAYIENLLNQVIENYCSPHKDRFMFFWDVVLDSSIMPIGSKVKIAMAVAQNVSFRLDQDALHKVMALRNAFAHHQTGSHPVLVVGKTTDEDSVHFQLQVISNSGQITRKKRHDAYVEFVKSFSSAELSLVDLLACIKNETPAV
;
A
#
# COMPACT_ATOMS: atom_id res chain seq x y z
N MET A 1 4.05 -1.77 24.77
CA MET A 1 4.15 -1.47 23.33
C MET A 1 3.50 -0.12 23.14
N ASP A 2 4.23 0.83 22.58
CA ASP A 2 3.72 2.19 22.35
C ASP A 2 2.65 2.16 21.24
N ILE A 3 1.66 3.06 21.30
CA ILE A 3 0.60 3.16 20.28
C ILE A 3 1.22 3.41 18.90
N GLU A 4 2.28 4.22 18.84
CA GLU A 4 2.95 4.56 17.59
C GLU A 4 3.75 3.39 17.01
N GLU A 5 4.22 2.47 17.86
CA GLU A 5 4.89 1.23 17.46
C GLU A 5 3.88 0.22 16.91
N GLN A 6 2.72 0.09 17.56
CA GLN A 6 1.60 -0.72 17.06
C GLN A 6 1.15 -0.29 15.67
N GLN A 7 1.05 1.03 15.43
CA GLN A 7 0.69 1.58 14.11
C GLN A 7 1.69 1.17 13.01
N VAL A 8 3.00 1.20 13.31
CA VAL A 8 4.02 0.80 12.33
C VAL A 8 3.92 -0.68 12.00
N ILE A 9 3.74 -1.53 13.01
CA ILE A 9 3.55 -2.98 12.83
C ILE A 9 2.31 -3.24 11.97
N GLU A 10 1.21 -2.56 12.26
CA GLU A 10 -0.04 -2.69 11.50
C GLU A 10 0.13 -2.27 10.04
N ILE A 11 0.84 -1.16 9.77
CA ILE A 11 1.15 -0.70 8.41
C ILE A 11 1.97 -1.75 7.65
N VAL A 12 2.99 -2.32 8.28
CA VAL A 12 3.84 -3.35 7.67
C VAL A 12 3.01 -4.59 7.31
N ASN A 13 2.24 -5.11 8.27
CA ASN A 13 1.42 -6.30 8.07
C ASN A 13 0.37 -6.09 6.96
N ARG A 14 -0.30 -4.94 6.96
CA ARG A 14 -1.30 -4.59 5.93
C ARG A 14 -0.69 -4.40 4.55
N THR A 15 0.51 -3.84 4.48
CA THR A 15 1.22 -3.70 3.20
C THR A 15 1.64 -5.06 2.65
N ALA A 16 2.14 -5.96 3.50
CA ALA A 16 2.46 -7.33 3.10
C ALA A 16 1.22 -8.08 2.61
N TYR A 17 0.07 -7.85 3.23
CA TYR A 17 -1.20 -8.41 2.79
C TYR A 17 -1.65 -7.88 1.41
N ILE A 18 -1.55 -6.57 1.16
CA ILE A 18 -1.79 -5.99 -0.17
C ILE A 18 -0.86 -6.60 -1.22
N GLU A 19 0.43 -6.76 -0.89
CA GLU A 19 1.39 -7.40 -1.78
C GLU A 19 1.02 -8.85 -2.11
N ASN A 20 0.57 -9.61 -1.11
CA ASN A 20 0.07 -10.96 -1.30
C ASN A 20 -1.19 -11.00 -2.20
N LEU A 21 -2.10 -10.04 -2.08
CA LEU A 21 -3.25 -9.92 -2.99
C LEU A 21 -2.82 -9.60 -4.42
N LEU A 22 -1.84 -8.70 -4.61
CA LEU A 22 -1.28 -8.41 -5.92
C LEU A 22 -0.65 -9.66 -6.55
N ASN A 23 0.09 -10.45 -5.77
CA ASN A 23 0.65 -11.73 -6.23
C ASN A 23 -0.44 -12.67 -6.74
N GLN A 24 -1.53 -12.82 -5.99
CA GLN A 24 -2.66 -13.65 -6.40
C GLN A 24 -3.34 -13.14 -7.67
N VAL A 25 -3.53 -11.82 -7.80
CA VAL A 25 -4.08 -11.21 -9.04
C VAL A 25 -3.22 -11.57 -10.25
N ILE A 26 -1.90 -11.39 -10.12
CA ILE A 26 -0.95 -11.66 -11.21
C ILE A 26 -0.91 -13.16 -11.52
N GLU A 27 -0.85 -14.02 -10.51
CA GLU A 27 -0.87 -15.47 -10.66
C GLU A 27 -2.14 -15.96 -11.35
N ASN A 28 -3.32 -15.54 -10.90
CA ASN A 28 -4.58 -15.99 -11.47
C ASN A 28 -4.73 -15.53 -12.93
N TYR A 29 -4.28 -14.32 -13.23
CA TYR A 29 -4.30 -13.82 -14.61
C TYR A 29 -3.31 -14.55 -15.52
N CYS A 30 -2.06 -14.75 -15.07
CA CYS A 30 -1.03 -15.42 -15.86
C CYS A 30 -1.24 -16.94 -15.95
N SER A 31 -1.93 -17.55 -14.98
CA SER A 31 -2.19 -18.99 -14.89
C SER A 31 -0.93 -19.83 -15.17
N PRO A 32 0.15 -19.70 -14.36
CA PRO A 32 1.39 -20.42 -14.62
C PRO A 32 1.17 -21.93 -14.59
N HIS A 33 1.87 -22.67 -15.45
CA HIS A 33 1.85 -24.14 -15.41
C HIS A 33 2.21 -24.65 -14.02
N LYS A 34 1.55 -25.73 -13.58
CA LYS A 34 1.72 -26.35 -12.24
C LYS A 34 3.20 -26.60 -11.90
N ASP A 35 3.97 -27.09 -12.86
CA ASP A 35 5.41 -27.40 -12.68
C ASP A 35 6.30 -26.16 -12.51
N ARG A 36 5.78 -24.97 -12.85
CA ARG A 36 6.47 -23.69 -12.75
C ARG A 36 5.94 -22.81 -11.62
N PHE A 37 4.92 -23.25 -10.90
CA PHE A 37 4.25 -22.48 -9.86
C PHE A 37 5.22 -21.93 -8.80
N MET A 38 6.07 -22.80 -8.25
CA MET A 38 7.05 -22.40 -7.23
C MET A 38 8.05 -21.38 -7.77
N PHE A 39 8.54 -21.56 -9.00
CA PHE A 39 9.43 -20.59 -9.62
C PHE A 39 8.73 -19.24 -9.84
N PHE A 40 7.46 -19.26 -10.23
CA PHE A 40 6.67 -18.04 -10.42
C PHE A 40 6.53 -17.26 -9.11
N TRP A 41 6.14 -17.93 -8.03
CA TRP A 41 5.95 -17.28 -6.72
C TRP A 41 7.26 -16.86 -6.04
N ASP A 42 8.24 -17.76 -5.97
CA ASP A 42 9.46 -17.54 -5.17
C ASP A 42 10.53 -16.74 -5.91
N VAL A 43 10.46 -16.64 -7.24
CA VAL A 43 11.45 -15.92 -8.05
C VAL A 43 10.82 -14.76 -8.79
N VAL A 44 9.78 -14.99 -9.59
CA VAL A 44 9.21 -13.92 -10.43
C VAL A 44 8.47 -12.88 -9.60
N LEU A 45 7.67 -13.32 -8.62
CA LEU A 45 6.89 -12.46 -7.73
C LEU A 45 7.66 -12.02 -6.48
N ASP A 46 8.92 -12.43 -6.31
CA ASP A 46 9.74 -11.96 -5.19
C ASP A 46 9.94 -10.44 -5.25
N SER A 47 9.97 -9.79 -4.08
CA SER A 47 10.08 -8.33 -3.98
C SER A 47 11.38 -7.76 -4.54
N SER A 48 12.47 -8.55 -4.56
CA SER A 48 13.76 -8.13 -5.12
C SER A 48 13.77 -8.10 -6.65
N ILE A 49 12.93 -8.93 -7.28
CA ILE A 49 12.78 -9.02 -8.74
C ILE A 49 11.63 -8.11 -9.21
N MET A 50 10.49 -8.21 -8.55
CA MET A 50 9.28 -7.46 -8.84
C MET A 50 8.82 -6.70 -7.59
N PRO A 51 9.30 -5.47 -7.37
CA PRO A 51 8.89 -4.68 -6.22
C PRO A 51 7.39 -4.36 -6.27
N ILE A 52 6.79 -4.07 -5.12
CA ILE A 52 5.35 -3.79 -4.98
C ILE A 52 4.82 -2.75 -6.00
N GLY A 53 5.61 -1.71 -6.32
CA GLY A 53 5.22 -0.72 -7.32
C GLY A 53 5.10 -1.28 -8.74
N SER A 54 5.94 -2.26 -9.11
CA SER A 54 5.81 -3.00 -10.37
C SER A 54 4.58 -3.89 -10.36
N LYS A 55 4.31 -4.58 -9.24
CA LYS A 55 3.11 -5.41 -9.07
C LYS A 55 1.83 -4.61 -9.22
N VAL A 56 1.76 -3.40 -8.64
CA VAL A 56 0.63 -2.47 -8.82
C VAL A 56 0.42 -2.13 -10.29
N LYS A 57 1.49 -1.80 -11.04
CA LYS A 57 1.38 -1.51 -12.48
C LYS A 57 0.86 -2.71 -13.28
N ILE A 58 1.31 -3.92 -12.95
CA ILE A 58 0.80 -5.14 -13.60
C ILE A 58 -0.68 -5.33 -13.27
N ALA A 59 -1.08 -5.20 -12.00
CA ALA A 59 -2.49 -5.30 -11.61
C ALA A 59 -3.37 -4.25 -12.32
N MET A 60 -2.85 -3.04 -12.53
CA MET A 60 -3.54 -2.00 -13.35
C MET A 60 -3.72 -2.44 -14.81
N ALA A 61 -2.69 -3.02 -15.42
CA ALA A 61 -2.77 -3.53 -16.79
C ALA A 61 -3.74 -4.72 -16.90
N VAL A 62 -3.73 -5.63 -15.92
CA VAL A 62 -4.69 -6.72 -15.81
C VAL A 62 -6.11 -6.18 -15.71
N ALA A 63 -6.35 -5.22 -14.80
CA ALA A 63 -7.65 -4.59 -14.64
C ALA A 63 -8.16 -3.95 -15.94
N GLN A 64 -7.29 -3.27 -16.68
CA GLN A 64 -7.64 -2.71 -18.00
C GLN A 64 -8.02 -3.78 -19.01
N ASN A 65 -7.30 -4.91 -19.05
CA ASN A 65 -7.58 -6.00 -19.97
C ASN A 65 -8.94 -6.67 -19.69
N VAL A 66 -9.30 -6.82 -18.41
CA VAL A 66 -10.61 -7.38 -17.99
C VAL A 66 -11.70 -6.31 -17.84
N SER A 67 -11.46 -5.10 -18.34
CA SER A 67 -12.39 -3.95 -18.26
C SER A 67 -12.88 -3.63 -16.82
N PHE A 68 -12.05 -3.92 -15.82
CA PHE A 68 -12.31 -3.64 -14.42
C PHE A 68 -11.68 -2.31 -13.98
N ARG A 69 -12.40 -1.53 -13.15
CA ARG A 69 -11.89 -0.26 -12.60
C ARG A 69 -11.23 -0.48 -11.25
N LEU A 70 -9.92 -0.73 -11.27
CA LEU A 70 -9.10 -0.79 -10.06
C LEU A 70 -8.94 0.60 -9.41
N ASP A 71 -9.00 0.67 -8.08
CA ASP A 71 -8.73 1.89 -7.31
C ASP A 71 -7.21 2.17 -7.20
N GLN A 72 -6.66 2.76 -8.25
CA GLN A 72 -5.24 3.05 -8.38
C GLN A 72 -4.76 4.08 -7.36
N ASP A 73 -5.61 5.04 -7.01
CA ASP A 73 -5.28 6.11 -6.06
C ASP A 73 -5.11 5.54 -4.65
N ALA A 74 -5.98 4.61 -4.24
CA ALA A 74 -5.83 3.91 -2.97
C ALA A 74 -4.52 3.12 -2.89
N LEU A 75 -4.15 2.38 -3.93
CA LEU A 75 -2.89 1.60 -3.97
C LEU A 75 -1.66 2.51 -3.88
N HIS A 76 -1.64 3.61 -4.65
CA HIS A 76 -0.54 4.57 -4.58
C HIS A 76 -0.43 5.23 -3.20
N LYS A 77 -1.56 5.55 -2.56
CA LYS A 77 -1.57 6.11 -1.20
C LYS A 77 -1.04 5.13 -0.16
N VAL A 78 -1.43 3.85 -0.22
CA VAL A 78 -0.90 2.80 0.66
C VAL A 78 0.62 2.75 0.57
N MET A 79 1.17 2.74 -0.66
CA MET A 79 2.62 2.73 -0.87
C MET A 79 3.32 3.99 -0.35
N ALA A 80 2.78 5.16 -0.69
CA ALA A 80 3.38 6.45 -0.29
C ALA A 80 3.40 6.61 1.23
N LEU A 81 2.30 6.27 1.90
CA LEU A 81 2.19 6.35 3.36
C LEU A 81 3.06 5.29 4.03
N ARG A 82 3.08 4.04 3.55
CA ARG A 82 4.00 3.02 4.09
C ARG A 82 5.45 3.49 4.02
N ASN A 83 5.88 4.07 2.91
CA ASN A 83 7.24 4.60 2.79
C ASN A 83 7.48 5.76 3.76
N ALA A 84 6.51 6.66 3.92
CA ALA A 84 6.60 7.72 4.91
C ALA A 84 6.76 7.16 6.34
N PHE A 85 6.01 6.13 6.74
CA PHE A 85 6.18 5.52 8.06
C PHE A 85 7.49 4.73 8.20
N ALA A 86 7.98 4.09 7.14
CA ALA A 86 9.23 3.32 7.18
C ALA A 86 10.48 4.19 7.27
N HIS A 87 10.49 5.37 6.64
CA HIS A 87 11.64 6.26 6.60
C HIS A 87 11.74 7.23 7.80
N HIS A 88 10.68 7.34 8.61
CA HIS A 88 10.64 8.25 9.74
C HIS A 88 10.48 7.46 11.05
N GLN A 89 11.49 7.55 11.92
CA GLN A 89 11.38 7.04 13.28
C GLN A 89 10.22 7.74 14.02
N THR A 90 9.67 7.07 15.01
CA THR A 90 8.52 7.49 15.82
C THR A 90 8.57 8.96 16.27
N GLY A 91 9.74 9.47 16.69
CA GLY A 91 9.95 10.86 17.10
C GLY A 91 10.46 11.83 16.03
N SER A 92 10.34 11.51 14.75
CA SER A 92 10.89 12.36 13.67
C SER A 92 10.06 13.61 13.43
N HIS A 93 10.73 14.72 13.15
CA HIS A 93 10.13 16.02 12.82
C HIS A 93 9.08 16.52 13.84
N PRO A 94 9.48 16.77 15.10
CA PRO A 94 8.60 17.45 16.04
C PRO A 94 8.33 18.88 15.54
N VAL A 95 7.05 19.27 15.58
CA VAL A 95 6.61 20.63 15.29
C VAL A 95 5.95 21.17 16.54
N LEU A 96 6.51 22.27 17.06
CA LEU A 96 5.91 23.08 18.11
C LEU A 96 5.06 24.16 17.44
N VAL A 97 3.77 24.17 17.75
CA VAL A 97 2.85 25.25 17.41
C VAL A 97 2.73 26.12 18.65
N VAL A 98 3.15 27.38 18.52
CA VAL A 98 3.04 28.37 19.60
C VAL A 98 1.76 29.16 19.38
N GLY A 99 0.84 29.05 20.33
CA GLY A 99 -0.42 29.77 20.35
C GLY A 99 -0.29 31.20 20.85
N LYS A 100 -1.40 31.95 20.88
CA LYS A 100 -1.43 33.27 21.52
C LYS A 100 -1.44 33.16 23.04
N THR A 101 -1.87 32.03 23.56
CA THR A 101 -1.91 31.70 24.98
C THR A 101 -1.27 30.32 25.20
N THR A 102 -0.79 30.04 26.42
CA THR A 102 -0.09 28.78 26.74
C THR A 102 -0.95 27.53 26.58
N ASP A 103 -2.28 27.66 26.64
CA ASP A 103 -3.25 26.59 26.41
C ASP A 103 -3.49 26.30 24.92
N GLU A 104 -3.05 27.18 24.02
CA GLU A 104 -3.08 26.98 22.57
C GLU A 104 -1.78 26.36 22.04
N ASP A 105 -0.75 26.20 22.88
CA ASP A 105 0.51 25.55 22.51
C ASP A 105 0.29 24.05 22.28
N SER A 106 0.84 23.52 21.18
CA SER A 106 0.77 22.08 20.89
C SER A 106 2.06 21.55 20.25
N VAL A 107 2.36 20.28 20.52
CA VAL A 107 3.46 19.56 19.90
C VAL A 107 2.88 18.39 19.12
N HIS A 108 3.25 18.25 17.85
CA HIS A 108 2.92 17.07 17.05
C HIS A 108 4.08 16.64 16.17
N PHE A 109 4.10 15.35 15.82
CA PHE A 109 5.08 14.80 14.89
C PHE A 109 4.54 14.79 13.46
N GLN A 110 5.42 15.06 12.50
CA GLN A 110 5.09 15.08 11.08
C GLN A 110 5.84 14.01 10.30
N LEU A 111 5.17 13.46 9.29
CA LEU A 111 5.77 12.63 8.26
C LEU A 111 5.95 13.46 6.99
N GLN A 112 7.06 13.25 6.31
CA GLN A 112 7.25 13.73 4.95
C GLN A 112 6.76 12.65 3.98
N VAL A 113 5.76 13.00 3.17
CA VAL A 113 5.20 12.13 2.13
C VAL A 113 5.67 12.65 0.79
N ILE A 114 6.39 11.82 0.05
CA ILE A 114 6.90 12.15 -1.28
C ILE A 114 5.90 11.62 -2.31
N SER A 115 5.37 12.52 -3.14
CA SER A 115 4.47 12.14 -4.24
C SER A 115 5.26 11.59 -5.44
N ASN A 116 4.56 10.97 -6.40
CA ASN A 116 5.14 10.56 -7.68
C ASN A 116 5.70 11.74 -8.51
N SER A 117 5.29 12.98 -8.22
CA SER A 117 5.85 14.19 -8.84
C SER A 117 7.12 14.71 -8.14
N GLY A 118 7.60 14.01 -7.11
CA GLY A 118 8.74 14.44 -6.30
C GLY A 118 8.41 15.57 -5.32
N GLN A 119 7.15 15.98 -5.22
CA GLN A 119 6.72 16.99 -4.26
C GLN A 119 6.64 16.38 -2.86
N ILE A 120 7.23 17.08 -1.88
CA ILE A 120 7.20 16.69 -0.48
C ILE A 120 6.03 17.41 0.19
N THR A 121 5.10 16.64 0.74
CA THR A 121 4.02 17.15 1.59
C THR A 121 4.27 16.72 3.03
N ARG A 122 3.96 17.60 3.99
CA ARG A 122 4.08 17.29 5.42
C ARG A 122 2.70 16.95 5.97
N LYS A 123 2.62 15.84 6.70
CA LYS A 123 1.35 15.38 7.29
C LYS A 123 1.55 15.04 8.75
N LYS A 124 0.58 15.36 9.62
CA LYS A 124 0.62 14.88 11.01
C LYS A 124 0.60 13.35 10.98
N ARG A 125 1.40 12.72 11.85
CA ARG A 125 1.53 11.26 11.91
C ARG A 125 0.17 10.57 12.07
N HIS A 126 -0.66 11.06 12.99
CA HIS A 126 -2.01 10.53 13.20
C HIS A 126 -2.89 10.63 11.94
N ASP A 127 -2.93 11.79 11.29
CA ASP A 127 -3.72 11.98 10.07
C ASP A 127 -3.23 11.09 8.92
N ALA A 128 -1.93 10.85 8.84
CA ALA A 128 -1.33 9.94 7.87
C ALA A 128 -1.72 8.49 8.15
N TYR A 129 -1.79 8.09 9.42
CA TYR A 129 -2.26 6.76 9.83
C TYR A 129 -3.73 6.55 9.47
N VAL A 130 -4.61 7.49 9.81
CA VAL A 130 -6.04 7.43 9.47
C VAL A 130 -6.24 7.33 7.96
N GLU A 131 -5.48 8.11 7.18
CA GLU A 131 -5.53 8.03 5.72
C GLU A 131 -5.01 6.68 5.19
N PHE A 132 -3.97 6.12 5.81
CA PHE A 132 -3.46 4.80 5.45
C PHE A 132 -4.52 3.73 5.66
N VAL A 133 -5.19 3.71 6.83
CA VAL A 133 -6.25 2.73 7.13
C VAL A 133 -7.38 2.81 6.10
N LYS A 134 -7.84 4.02 5.78
CA LYS A 134 -8.89 4.22 4.76
C LYS A 134 -8.45 3.77 3.37
N SER A 135 -7.23 4.12 2.97
CA SER A 135 -6.69 3.76 1.66
C SER A 135 -6.45 2.26 1.55
N PHE A 136 -6.02 1.61 2.64
CA PHE A 136 -5.87 0.17 2.73
C PHE A 136 -7.20 -0.54 2.49
N SER A 137 -8.27 -0.16 3.19
CA SER A 137 -9.57 -0.81 3.01
C SER A 137 -10.11 -0.66 1.58
N SER A 138 -9.91 0.51 0.96
CA SER A 138 -10.32 0.73 -0.44
C SER A 138 -9.49 -0.13 -1.41
N ALA A 139 -8.18 -0.20 -1.20
CA ALA A 139 -7.27 -1.00 -2.02
C ALA A 139 -7.54 -2.50 -1.87
N GLU A 140 -7.77 -2.98 -0.64
CA GLU A 140 -8.12 -4.38 -0.36
C GLU A 140 -9.38 -4.79 -1.10
N LEU A 141 -10.48 -4.05 -0.91
CA LEU A 141 -11.75 -4.34 -1.57
C LEU A 141 -11.59 -4.36 -3.09
N SER A 142 -10.93 -3.35 -3.66
CA SER A 142 -10.73 -3.25 -5.10
C SER A 142 -9.89 -4.41 -5.68
N LEU A 143 -8.87 -4.88 -4.95
CA LEU A 143 -8.05 -6.03 -5.37
C LEU A 143 -8.81 -7.36 -5.24
N VAL A 144 -9.61 -7.53 -4.19
CA VAL A 144 -10.46 -8.72 -4.01
C VAL A 144 -11.51 -8.81 -5.11
N ASP A 145 -12.14 -7.70 -5.44
CA ASP A 145 -13.12 -7.62 -6.53
C ASP A 145 -12.48 -7.91 -7.89
N LEU A 146 -11.28 -7.38 -8.15
CA LEU A 146 -10.52 -7.70 -9.36
C LEU A 146 -10.19 -9.20 -9.43
N LEU A 147 -9.75 -9.79 -8.32
CA LEU A 147 -9.43 -11.23 -8.26
C LEU A 147 -10.67 -12.08 -8.54
N ALA A 148 -11.83 -11.71 -7.99
CA ALA A 148 -13.10 -12.37 -8.27
C ALA A 148 -13.50 -12.25 -9.76
N CYS A 149 -13.29 -11.06 -10.36
CA CYS A 149 -13.53 -10.83 -11.78
C CYS A 149 -12.69 -11.77 -12.67
N ILE A 150 -11.39 -11.86 -12.41
CA ILE A 150 -10.46 -12.72 -13.17
C ILE A 150 -10.87 -14.19 -13.09
N LYS A 151 -11.25 -14.66 -11.90
CA LYS A 151 -11.68 -16.05 -11.69
C LYS A 151 -12.98 -16.40 -12.41
N ASN A 152 -13.87 -15.42 -12.60
CA ASN A 152 -15.12 -15.63 -13.34
C ASN A 152 -14.93 -15.61 -14.86
N GLU A 153 -13.91 -14.89 -15.37
CA GLU A 153 -13.58 -14.84 -16.80
C GLU A 153 -12.74 -16.04 -17.27
N THR A 154 -12.04 -16.71 -16.35
CA THR A 154 -11.16 -17.83 -16.68
C THR A 154 -11.90 -19.16 -16.41
N PRO A 155 -12.45 -19.85 -17.42
CA PRO A 155 -13.03 -21.18 -17.19
C PRO A 155 -11.95 -22.14 -16.70
N ALA A 156 -12.27 -22.95 -15.69
CA ALA A 156 -11.37 -23.95 -15.13
C ALA A 156 -10.89 -24.90 -16.25
N VAL A 157 -9.57 -24.88 -16.50
CA VAL A 157 -8.88 -25.79 -17.42
C VAL A 157 -8.53 -27.09 -16.71
#